data_AF-A0A2N6TVI6-F1
#
_entry.id   AF-A0A2N6TVI6-F1
#
_cell.length_a   1.000
_cell.length_b   1.000
_cell.length_c   1.000
_cell.angle_alpha   90.00
_cell.angle_beta   90.00
_cell.angle_gamma   90.00
#
_symmetry.space_group_name_H-M   'P 1'
#
loop_
_entity.id
_entity.type
_entity.pdbx_description
1 polymer ?
#
loop_
_entity_poly.entity_id
_entity_poly.type
_entity_poly.pdbx_seq_one_letter_code
_entity_poly.pdbx_strand_id
1 'polypeptide(L)'
;MPRPRHDSEVLPAKERLENAFWELLADRDYRKITVTDVVSEAGVNRNSFYYHFSGLSELADSAILHQVESIPINRTPDPNGNPEEQWRERITATLANPEQRQRLDRLALLAGPHSTLELTESLRDFCRLQMISMLQRDPEHLDLTTDLMIEFTVGGMLAVLQRWPKLSGTIEIKDLLKEDVAVLAMGIYLAMSREDMLDYWNRIFAHGPQNSNNTAAGHHN
;
A
#
# COMPACT_ATOMS: atom_id res chain seq x y z
N MET A 1 26.05 10.45 -37.79
CA MET A 1 26.08 11.58 -36.84
C MET A 1 25.97 11.04 -35.43
N PRO A 2 26.79 11.48 -34.47
CA PRO A 2 26.61 11.10 -33.08
C PRO A 2 25.35 11.79 -32.54
N ARG A 3 24.43 11.02 -31.94
CA ARG A 3 23.29 11.58 -31.21
C ARG A 3 23.81 12.39 -30.03
N PRO A 4 23.42 13.66 -29.84
CA PRO A 4 23.69 14.37 -28.60
C PRO A 4 22.98 13.63 -27.46
N ARG A 5 23.75 13.17 -26.46
CA ARG A 5 23.23 12.81 -25.14
C ARG A 5 22.78 14.13 -24.50
N HIS A 6 21.48 14.31 -24.30
CA HIS A 6 20.94 15.47 -23.61
C HIS A 6 20.35 15.01 -22.26
N ASP A 7 21.08 15.36 -21.20
CA ASP A 7 20.67 15.62 -19.83
C ASP A 7 19.84 14.57 -19.06
N SER A 8 20.58 13.72 -18.34
CA SER A 8 20.08 12.81 -17.30
C SER A 8 19.72 13.51 -15.98
N GLU A 9 19.09 14.68 -16.01
CA GLU A 9 18.57 15.38 -14.81
C GLU A 9 17.04 15.52 -14.81
N VAL A 10 16.37 15.27 -15.94
CA VAL A 10 14.93 15.43 -16.07
C VAL A 10 14.26 14.06 -16.10
N LEU A 11 13.28 13.86 -15.22
CA LEU A 11 12.48 12.63 -15.19
C LEU A 11 11.85 12.33 -16.57
N PRO A 12 11.67 11.05 -16.94
CA PRO A 12 10.96 10.66 -18.16
C PRO A 12 9.59 11.35 -18.27
N ALA A 13 9.16 11.68 -19.49
CA ALA A 13 7.90 12.37 -19.72
C ALA A 13 6.69 11.63 -19.10
N LYS A 14 6.69 10.29 -19.16
CA LYS A 14 5.67 9.44 -18.52
C LYS A 14 5.59 9.69 -17.01
N GLU A 15 6.71 9.64 -16.30
CA GLU A 15 6.76 9.85 -14.84
C GLU A 15 6.37 11.28 -14.45
N ARG A 16 6.75 12.27 -15.27
CA ARG A 16 6.31 13.67 -15.06
C ARG A 16 4.80 13.83 -15.18
N LEU A 17 4.19 13.16 -16.16
CA LEU A 17 2.74 13.15 -16.35
C LEU A 17 2.02 12.47 -15.17
N GLU A 18 2.53 11.35 -14.69
CA GLU A 18 2.00 10.65 -13.51
C GLU A 18 2.15 11.50 -12.24
N ASN A 19 3.28 12.16 -12.04
CA ASN A 19 3.49 13.08 -10.92
C ASN A 19 2.53 14.27 -10.99
N ALA A 20 2.36 14.89 -12.16
CA ALA A 20 1.39 15.98 -12.35
C ALA A 20 -0.05 15.56 -12.03
N PHE A 21 -0.43 14.33 -12.37
CA PHE A 21 -1.73 13.78 -11.99
C PHE A 21 -1.93 13.80 -10.46
N TRP A 22 -0.93 13.36 -9.69
CA TRP A 22 -1.02 13.35 -8.22
C TRP A 22 -1.11 14.76 -7.62
N GLU A 23 -0.31 15.70 -8.11
CA GLU A 23 -0.34 17.09 -7.64
C GLU A 23 -1.70 17.75 -7.91
N LEU A 24 -2.26 17.53 -9.11
CA LEU A 24 -3.57 18.05 -9.48
C LEU A 24 -4.70 17.39 -8.67
N LEU A 25 -4.63 16.08 -8.43
CA LEU A 25 -5.63 15.36 -7.62
C LEU A 25 -5.59 15.79 -6.14
N ALA A 26 -4.41 16.16 -5.63
CA ALA A 26 -4.28 16.73 -4.30
C ALA A 26 -4.99 18.08 -4.15
N ASP A 27 -5.01 18.90 -5.22
CA ASP A 27 -5.59 20.25 -5.24
C ASP A 27 -7.09 20.28 -5.54
N ARG A 28 -7.59 19.42 -6.44
CA ARG A 28 -8.98 19.51 -6.93
C ARG A 28 -9.59 18.17 -7.31
N ASP A 29 -10.93 18.15 -7.39
CA ASP A 29 -11.70 16.99 -7.84
C ASP A 29 -11.23 16.48 -9.21
N TYR A 30 -11.08 15.17 -9.34
CA TYR A 30 -10.65 14.50 -10.57
C TYR A 30 -11.45 14.93 -11.81
N ARG A 31 -12.77 15.13 -11.66
CA ARG A 31 -13.67 15.58 -12.73
C ARG A 31 -13.36 16.97 -13.29
N LYS A 32 -12.56 17.77 -12.59
CA LYS A 32 -12.13 19.12 -13.00
C LYS A 32 -10.74 19.13 -13.60
N ILE A 33 -10.00 18.02 -13.56
CA ILE A 33 -8.67 17.90 -14.14
C ILE A 33 -8.82 17.71 -15.65
N THR A 34 -8.04 18.44 -16.44
CA THR A 34 -7.99 18.30 -17.90
C THR A 34 -6.62 17.85 -18.38
N VAL A 35 -6.55 17.29 -19.60
CA VAL A 35 -5.26 16.99 -20.25
C VAL A 35 -4.38 18.24 -20.33
N THR A 36 -4.99 19.43 -20.54
CA THR A 36 -4.26 20.70 -20.59
C THR A 36 -3.60 21.03 -19.26
N ASP A 37 -4.31 20.84 -18.14
CA ASP A 37 -3.74 21.05 -16.80
C ASP A 37 -2.56 20.12 -16.57
N VAL A 38 -2.73 18.82 -16.88
CA VAL A 38 -1.68 17.81 -16.70
C VAL A 38 -0.43 18.14 -17.50
N VAL A 39 -0.55 18.49 -18.79
CA VAL A 39 0.64 18.77 -19.62
C VAL A 39 1.32 20.08 -19.20
N SER A 40 0.54 21.05 -18.73
CA SER A 40 1.06 22.30 -18.18
C SER A 40 1.85 22.04 -16.89
N GLU A 41 1.26 21.33 -15.94
CA GLU A 41 1.89 20.97 -14.67
C GLU A 41 3.12 20.08 -14.88
N ALA A 42 3.00 19.09 -15.76
CA ALA A 42 4.09 18.19 -16.10
C ALA A 42 5.18 18.89 -16.92
N GLY A 43 4.97 20.09 -17.48
CA GLY A 43 5.91 20.81 -18.34
C GLY A 43 6.26 20.08 -19.64
N VAL A 44 5.31 19.36 -20.23
CA VAL A 44 5.46 18.64 -21.50
C VAL A 44 4.46 19.15 -22.53
N ASN A 45 4.67 18.84 -23.82
CA ASN A 45 3.70 19.21 -24.85
C ASN A 45 2.56 18.18 -24.94
N ARG A 46 1.45 18.59 -25.56
CA ARG A 46 0.25 17.74 -25.71
C ARG A 46 0.49 16.49 -26.58
N ASN A 47 1.42 16.54 -27.54
CA ASN A 47 1.76 15.36 -28.34
C ASN A 47 2.48 14.30 -27.49
N SER A 48 3.31 14.73 -26.54
CA SER A 48 3.97 13.83 -25.58
C SER A 48 2.96 13.14 -24.66
N PHE A 49 1.88 13.83 -24.26
CA PHE A 49 0.77 13.18 -23.54
C PHE A 49 0.18 12.04 -24.38
N TYR A 50 -0.27 12.35 -25.61
CA TYR A 50 -0.95 11.35 -26.45
C TYR A 50 -0.02 10.25 -26.99
N TYR A 51 1.29 10.43 -26.88
CA TYR A 51 2.25 9.36 -27.13
C TYR A 51 2.21 8.29 -26.03
N HIS A 52 1.90 8.67 -24.78
CA HIS A 52 1.88 7.76 -23.64
C HIS A 52 0.48 7.33 -23.21
N PHE A 53 -0.53 8.19 -23.37
CA PHE A 53 -1.87 7.98 -22.85
C PHE A 53 -2.93 8.50 -23.83
N SER A 54 -3.97 7.70 -24.06
CA SER A 54 -5.14 8.06 -24.85
C SER A 54 -6.04 9.10 -24.15
N GLY A 55 -5.99 9.16 -22.81
CA GLY A 55 -6.79 10.08 -22.01
C GLY A 55 -6.42 10.09 -20.52
N LEU A 56 -7.18 10.85 -19.73
CA LEU A 56 -6.93 10.99 -18.28
C LEU A 56 -7.20 9.71 -17.49
N SER A 57 -8.14 8.88 -17.93
CA SER A 57 -8.46 7.61 -17.27
C SER A 57 -7.26 6.65 -17.37
N GLU A 58 -6.69 6.47 -18.57
CA GLU A 58 -5.49 5.64 -18.76
C GLU A 58 -4.25 6.19 -18.01
N LEU A 59 -4.08 7.53 -17.95
CA LEU A 59 -3.05 8.14 -17.12
C LEU A 59 -3.24 7.80 -15.64
N ALA A 60 -4.48 7.91 -15.14
CA ALA A 60 -4.79 7.62 -13.75
C ALA A 60 -4.51 6.14 -13.44
N ASP A 61 -4.98 5.22 -14.27
CA ASP A 61 -4.74 3.79 -14.11
C ASP A 61 -3.24 3.46 -14.10
N SER A 62 -2.46 4.03 -15.02
CA SER A 62 -1.00 3.85 -15.05
C SER A 62 -0.35 4.38 -13.76
N ALA A 63 -0.76 5.56 -13.30
CA ALA A 63 -0.23 6.16 -12.08
C ALA A 63 -0.57 5.32 -10.84
N ILE A 64 -1.81 4.82 -10.74
CA ILE A 64 -2.27 3.98 -9.63
C ILE A 64 -1.51 2.66 -9.63
N LEU A 65 -1.45 1.98 -10.77
CA LEU A 65 -0.72 0.71 -10.92
C LEU A 65 0.74 0.88 -10.48
N HIS A 66 1.42 1.93 -10.93
CA HIS A 66 2.80 2.21 -10.54
C HIS A 66 2.96 2.38 -9.02
N GLN A 67 2.03 3.05 -8.34
CA GLN A 67 2.07 3.15 -6.87
C GLN A 67 1.85 1.79 -6.20
N VAL A 68 0.89 0.99 -6.68
CA VAL A 68 0.57 -0.32 -6.09
C VAL A 68 1.69 -1.34 -6.30
N GLU A 69 2.28 -1.40 -7.50
CA GLU A 69 3.39 -2.31 -7.82
C GLU A 69 4.66 -2.00 -7.03
N SER A 70 4.86 -0.72 -6.71
CA SER A 70 6.05 -0.27 -5.98
C SER A 70 5.94 -0.50 -4.48
N ILE A 71 4.81 -0.98 -3.96
CA ILE A 71 4.68 -1.37 -2.55
C ILE A 71 5.69 -2.51 -2.31
N PRO A 72 6.62 -2.37 -1.34
CA PRO A 72 7.62 -3.39 -1.09
C PRO A 72 6.96 -4.66 -0.53
N ILE A 73 6.80 -5.68 -1.37
CA ILE A 73 6.29 -7.01 -1.01
C ILE A 73 7.43 -7.96 -0.58
N ASN A 74 8.68 -7.50 -0.64
CA ASN A 74 9.89 -8.32 -0.71
C ASN A 74 10.22 -9.21 0.51
N ARG A 75 9.35 -9.29 1.52
CA ARG A 75 9.47 -10.27 2.60
C ARG A 75 8.11 -10.88 2.89
N THR A 76 7.90 -12.08 2.34
CA THR A 76 6.94 -13.03 2.91
C THR A 76 7.27 -13.16 4.40
N PRO A 77 6.32 -12.83 5.31
CA PRO A 77 6.51 -13.07 6.73
C PRO A 77 7.01 -14.49 6.98
N ASP A 78 8.00 -14.65 7.85
CA ASP A 78 8.38 -15.96 8.35
C ASP A 78 7.21 -16.50 9.20
N PRO A 79 6.56 -17.59 8.79
CA PRO A 79 5.45 -18.21 9.53
C PRO A 79 5.87 -18.67 10.92
N ASN A 80 7.18 -18.83 11.17
CA ASN A 80 7.75 -19.24 12.45
C ASN A 80 8.27 -18.07 13.29
N GLY A 81 8.41 -16.88 12.70
CA GLY A 81 8.87 -15.69 13.41
C GLY A 81 7.82 -15.13 14.37
N ASN A 82 8.27 -14.23 15.26
CA ASN A 82 7.36 -13.47 16.11
C ASN A 82 6.56 -12.47 15.25
N PRO A 83 5.21 -12.53 15.24
CA PRO A 83 4.40 -11.64 14.39
C PRO A 83 4.54 -10.16 14.76
N GLU A 84 4.65 -9.85 16.05
CA GLU A 84 4.78 -8.48 16.55
C GLU A 84 6.10 -7.86 16.09
N GLU A 85 7.21 -8.60 16.19
CA GLU A 85 8.53 -8.14 15.76
C GLU A 85 8.57 -7.91 14.25
N GLN A 86 8.09 -8.88 13.45
CA GLN A 86 8.02 -8.74 11.99
C GLN A 86 7.12 -7.58 11.55
N TRP A 87 5.96 -7.42 12.19
CA TRP A 87 5.06 -6.31 11.94
C TRP A 87 5.71 -4.97 12.29
N ARG A 88 6.38 -4.90 13.45
CA ARG A 88 7.07 -3.71 13.93
C ARG A 88 8.18 -3.27 13.00
N GLU A 89 9.04 -4.20 12.58
CA GLU A 89 10.09 -3.93 11.61
C GLU A 89 9.50 -3.39 10.30
N ARG A 90 8.44 -4.03 9.80
CA ARG A 90 7.82 -3.65 8.53
C ARG A 90 7.19 -2.26 8.57
N ILE A 91 6.36 -1.98 9.59
CA ILE A 91 5.73 -0.66 9.75
C ILE A 91 6.78 0.42 9.99
N THR A 92 7.79 0.15 10.81
CA THR A 92 8.87 1.12 11.06
C THR A 92 9.66 1.42 9.80
N ALA A 93 10.01 0.40 9.00
CA ALA A 93 10.72 0.60 7.73
C ALA A 93 9.89 1.39 6.71
N THR A 94 8.60 1.06 6.57
CA THR A 94 7.68 1.77 5.67
C THR A 94 7.51 3.22 6.11
N LEU A 95 7.25 3.48 7.39
CA LEU A 95 7.07 4.83 7.89
C LEU A 95 8.39 5.60 8.00
N ALA A 96 9.55 4.97 8.07
CA ALA A 96 10.83 5.69 8.04
C ALA A 96 11.20 6.16 6.63
N ASN A 97 10.64 5.54 5.58
CA ASN A 97 10.94 5.87 4.20
C ASN A 97 10.01 6.99 3.67
N PRO A 98 10.56 8.18 3.31
CA PRO A 98 9.76 9.29 2.79
C PRO A 98 8.99 8.96 1.51
N GLU A 99 9.55 8.13 0.63
CA GLU A 99 8.91 7.71 -0.62
C GLU A 99 7.67 6.87 -0.34
N GLN A 100 7.74 5.97 0.65
CA GLN A 100 6.60 5.16 1.07
C GLN A 100 5.51 6.01 1.73
N ARG A 101 5.90 7.03 2.51
CA ARG A 101 4.92 7.99 3.06
C ARG A 101 4.19 8.73 1.94
N GLN A 102 4.94 9.29 1.00
CA GLN A 102 4.35 10.00 -0.14
C GLN A 102 3.43 9.09 -0.95
N ARG A 103 3.79 7.82 -1.11
CA ARG A 103 2.93 6.81 -1.74
C ARG A 103 1.62 6.60 -0.98
N LEU A 104 1.67 6.44 0.34
CA LEU A 104 0.46 6.33 1.16
C LEU A 104 -0.42 7.58 1.03
N ASP A 105 0.18 8.77 1.03
CA ASP A 105 -0.54 10.02 0.85
C ASP A 105 -1.23 10.08 -0.53
N ARG A 106 -0.54 9.67 -1.60
CA ARG A 106 -1.11 9.60 -2.96
C ARG A 106 -2.24 8.59 -3.07
N LEU A 107 -2.06 7.39 -2.53
CA LEU A 107 -3.11 6.36 -2.52
C LEU A 107 -4.34 6.82 -1.70
N ALA A 108 -4.12 7.57 -0.62
CA ALA A 108 -5.20 8.14 0.17
C ALA A 108 -6.04 9.18 -0.59
N LEU A 109 -5.46 9.90 -1.57
CA LEU A 109 -6.22 10.82 -2.43
C LEU A 109 -7.32 10.09 -3.22
N LEU A 110 -7.07 8.85 -3.64
CA LEU A 110 -8.02 8.02 -4.40
C LEU A 110 -9.20 7.52 -3.56
N ALA A 111 -9.07 7.55 -2.23
CA ALA A 111 -10.15 7.26 -1.29
C ALA A 111 -10.74 8.54 -0.67
N GLY A 112 -10.22 9.70 -1.06
CA GLY A 112 -10.54 11.02 -0.52
C GLY A 112 -11.64 11.77 -1.27
N PRO A 113 -11.94 13.01 -0.86
CA PRO A 113 -13.05 13.80 -1.39
C PRO A 113 -12.89 14.22 -2.85
N HIS A 114 -11.65 14.37 -3.33
CA HIS A 114 -11.37 14.72 -4.73
C HIS A 114 -11.49 13.54 -5.70
N SER A 115 -11.65 12.33 -5.16
CA SER A 115 -11.73 11.11 -5.97
C SER A 115 -13.09 10.94 -6.64
N THR A 116 -13.18 9.94 -7.50
CA THR A 116 -14.42 9.42 -8.09
C THR A 116 -14.55 7.93 -7.80
N LEU A 117 -15.76 7.39 -8.02
CA LEU A 117 -15.99 5.95 -7.94
C LEU A 117 -15.02 5.17 -8.84
N GLU A 118 -14.82 5.65 -10.07
CA GLU A 118 -13.88 5.06 -11.05
C GLU A 118 -12.45 4.93 -10.48
N LEU A 119 -11.91 5.98 -9.86
CA LEU A 119 -10.56 5.93 -9.29
C LEU A 119 -10.48 5.00 -8.07
N THR A 120 -11.51 4.99 -7.23
CA THR A 120 -11.57 4.08 -6.07
C THR A 120 -11.71 2.63 -6.50
N GLU A 121 -12.48 2.35 -7.56
CA GLU A 121 -12.62 1.01 -8.16
C GLU A 121 -11.30 0.56 -8.81
N SER A 122 -10.65 1.43 -9.59
CA SER A 122 -9.33 1.15 -10.16
C SER A 122 -8.29 0.80 -9.07
N LEU A 123 -8.22 1.57 -7.99
CA LEU A 123 -7.38 1.24 -6.83
C LEU A 123 -7.72 -0.13 -6.23
N ARG A 124 -9.02 -0.42 -6.03
CA ARG A 124 -9.47 -1.71 -5.49
C ARG A 124 -8.99 -2.86 -6.37
N ASP A 125 -9.18 -2.74 -7.69
CA ASP A 125 -8.84 -3.78 -8.66
C ASP A 125 -7.34 -4.03 -8.69
N PHE A 126 -6.52 -2.97 -8.70
CA PHE A 126 -5.07 -3.11 -8.64
C PHE A 126 -4.59 -3.70 -7.31
N CYS A 127 -5.16 -3.29 -6.16
CA CYS A 127 -4.85 -3.91 -4.88
C CYS A 127 -5.22 -5.39 -4.86
N ARG A 128 -6.38 -5.76 -5.41
CA ARG A 128 -6.84 -7.15 -5.52
C ARG A 128 -5.88 -7.98 -6.38
N LEU A 129 -5.53 -7.50 -7.57
CA LEU A 129 -4.57 -8.15 -8.46
C LEU A 129 -3.20 -8.31 -7.80
N GLN A 130 -2.72 -7.29 -7.11
CA GLN A 130 -1.45 -7.33 -6.40
C GLN A 130 -1.45 -8.38 -5.28
N MET A 131 -2.56 -8.52 -4.55
CA MET A 131 -2.71 -9.57 -3.53
C MET A 131 -2.71 -10.97 -4.15
N ILE A 132 -3.43 -11.18 -5.24
CA ILE A 132 -3.46 -12.47 -5.97
C ILE A 132 -2.05 -12.84 -6.44
N SER A 133 -1.33 -11.88 -7.01
CA SER A 133 0.06 -12.02 -7.45
C SER A 133 0.99 -12.38 -6.28
N MET A 134 0.87 -11.66 -5.15
CA MET A 134 1.65 -11.94 -3.93
C MET A 134 1.42 -13.35 -3.38
N LEU A 135 0.20 -13.86 -3.48
CA LEU A 135 -0.17 -15.21 -3.05
C LEU A 135 0.17 -16.30 -4.08
N GLN A 136 0.70 -15.92 -5.24
CA GLN A 136 0.99 -16.81 -6.38
C GLN A 136 -0.26 -17.63 -6.78
N ARG A 137 -1.43 -16.98 -6.77
CA ARG A 137 -2.70 -17.60 -7.14
C ARG A 137 -3.09 -17.24 -8.57
N ASP A 138 -3.89 -18.12 -9.16
CA ASP A 138 -4.53 -17.87 -10.45
C ASP A 138 -5.79 -17.00 -10.21
N PRO A 139 -5.87 -15.79 -10.77
CA PRO A 139 -7.04 -14.92 -10.62
C PRO A 139 -8.34 -15.53 -11.18
N GLU A 140 -8.26 -16.48 -12.12
CA GLU A 140 -9.44 -17.14 -12.71
C GLU A 140 -9.94 -18.32 -11.88
N HIS A 141 -9.12 -18.83 -10.94
CA HIS A 141 -9.39 -20.07 -10.19
C HIS A 141 -9.16 -19.90 -8.68
N LEU A 142 -9.75 -18.86 -8.08
CA LEU A 142 -9.77 -18.68 -6.63
C LEU A 142 -10.90 -19.50 -5.99
N ASP A 143 -10.60 -20.19 -4.88
CA ASP A 143 -11.65 -20.72 -4.02
C ASP A 143 -12.37 -19.58 -3.28
N LEU A 144 -13.63 -19.83 -2.89
CA LEU A 144 -14.49 -18.83 -2.25
C LEU A 144 -13.87 -18.21 -0.99
N THR A 145 -13.17 -19.01 -0.18
CA THR A 145 -12.57 -18.53 1.07
C THR A 145 -11.46 -17.54 0.77
N THR A 146 -10.56 -17.88 -0.16
CA THR A 146 -9.47 -17.00 -0.58
C THR A 146 -10.01 -15.71 -1.20
N ASP A 147 -11.01 -15.80 -2.09
CA ASP A 147 -11.62 -14.63 -2.74
C ASP A 147 -12.24 -13.67 -1.71
N LEU A 148 -13.05 -14.19 -0.77
CA LEU A 148 -13.65 -13.38 0.29
C LEU A 148 -12.61 -12.74 1.21
N MET A 149 -11.52 -13.44 1.51
CA MET A 149 -10.43 -12.89 2.34
C MET A 149 -9.69 -11.76 1.64
N ILE A 150 -9.47 -11.85 0.33
CA ILE A 150 -8.88 -10.77 -0.47
C ILE A 150 -9.83 -9.57 -0.48
N GLU A 151 -11.12 -9.76 -0.78
CA GLU A 151 -12.11 -8.68 -0.76
C GLU A 151 -12.20 -7.98 0.59
N PHE A 152 -12.23 -8.76 1.68
CA PHE A 152 -12.22 -8.21 3.05
C PHE A 152 -10.97 -7.39 3.32
N THR A 153 -9.80 -7.89 2.92
CA THR A 153 -8.51 -7.23 3.16
C THR A 153 -8.39 -5.94 2.35
N VAL A 154 -8.71 -5.97 1.05
CA VAL A 154 -8.68 -4.78 0.19
C VAL A 154 -9.70 -3.74 0.69
N GLY A 155 -10.91 -4.17 1.05
CA GLY A 155 -11.92 -3.29 1.63
C GLY A 155 -11.44 -2.61 2.93
N GLY A 156 -10.77 -3.37 3.81
CA GLY A 156 -10.15 -2.85 5.01
C GLY A 156 -9.04 -1.83 4.73
N MET A 157 -8.14 -2.13 3.78
CA MET A 157 -7.07 -1.22 3.34
C MET A 157 -7.65 0.10 2.81
N LEU A 158 -8.66 0.04 1.94
CA LEU A 158 -9.33 1.23 1.40
C LEU A 158 -9.99 2.07 2.50
N ALA A 159 -10.63 1.42 3.48
CA ALA A 159 -11.23 2.12 4.62
C ALA A 159 -10.17 2.84 5.49
N VAL A 160 -8.98 2.26 5.64
CA VAL A 160 -7.85 2.90 6.32
C VAL A 160 -7.31 4.07 5.50
N LEU A 161 -7.09 3.88 4.18
CA LEU A 161 -6.62 4.94 3.27
C LEU A 161 -7.56 6.14 3.26
N GLN A 162 -8.88 5.93 3.27
CA GLN A 162 -9.87 7.01 3.36
C GLN A 162 -9.69 7.86 4.63
N ARG A 163 -9.25 7.26 5.74
CA ARG A 163 -9.01 7.95 7.02
C ARG A 163 -7.59 8.47 7.16
N TRP A 164 -6.68 8.04 6.29
CA TRP A 164 -5.25 8.34 6.35
C TRP A 164 -4.93 9.83 6.52
N PRO A 165 -5.56 10.79 5.80
CA PRO A 165 -5.21 12.21 5.96
C PRO A 165 -5.43 12.76 7.37
N LYS A 166 -6.39 12.19 8.12
CA LYS A 166 -6.61 12.55 9.53
C LYS A 166 -5.69 11.78 10.46
N LEU A 167 -5.37 10.54 10.11
CA LEU A 167 -4.55 9.64 10.92
C LEU A 167 -3.06 9.96 10.83
N SER A 168 -2.53 10.32 9.66
CA SER A 168 -1.09 10.53 9.43
C SER A 168 -0.50 11.66 10.28
N GLY A 169 -1.31 12.65 10.66
CA GLY A 169 -0.92 13.74 11.55
C GLY A 169 -1.05 13.44 13.06
N THR A 170 -1.71 12.35 13.43
CA THR A 170 -2.03 12.03 14.85
C THR A 170 -1.54 10.67 15.31
N ILE A 171 -1.31 9.72 14.39
CA ILE A 171 -0.86 8.38 14.71
C ILE A 171 0.58 8.44 15.21
N GLU A 172 0.79 7.95 16.43
CA GLU A 172 2.12 7.62 16.89
C GLU A 172 2.48 6.20 16.43
N ILE A 173 3.76 5.95 16.15
CA ILE A 173 4.24 4.61 15.74
C ILE A 173 3.76 3.55 16.76
N LYS A 174 3.79 3.87 18.06
CA LYS A 174 3.32 2.97 19.13
C LYS A 174 1.86 2.51 18.97
N ASP A 175 0.99 3.30 18.35
CA ASP A 175 -0.41 2.95 18.13
C ASP A 175 -0.57 1.89 17.03
N LEU A 176 0.33 1.90 16.05
CA LEU A 176 0.40 0.90 14.97
C LEU A 176 1.15 -0.36 15.39
N LEU A 177 1.95 -0.31 16.45
CA LEU A 177 2.74 -1.44 16.96
C LEU A 177 2.00 -2.33 17.96
N LYS A 178 0.69 -2.14 18.14
CA LYS A 178 -0.10 -2.99 19.03
C LYS A 178 -0.12 -4.44 18.53
N GLU A 179 0.08 -5.37 19.46
CA GLU A 179 0.13 -6.82 19.21
C GLU A 179 -1.10 -7.31 18.43
N ASP A 180 -2.29 -6.81 18.77
CA ASP A 180 -3.54 -7.17 18.09
C ASP A 180 -3.49 -6.93 16.57
N VAL A 181 -2.87 -5.81 16.14
CA VAL A 181 -2.75 -5.46 14.71
C VAL A 181 -1.76 -6.40 14.02
N ALA A 182 -0.67 -6.74 14.69
CA ALA A 182 0.32 -7.67 14.18
C ALA A 182 -0.27 -9.08 13.99
N VAL A 183 -1.01 -9.57 14.98
CA VAL A 183 -1.68 -10.89 14.93
C VAL A 183 -2.73 -10.92 13.83
N LEU A 184 -3.52 -9.87 13.67
CA LEU A 184 -4.51 -9.77 12.59
C LEU A 184 -3.85 -9.73 11.21
N ALA A 185 -2.82 -8.89 11.02
CA ALA A 185 -2.11 -8.78 9.74
C ALA A 185 -1.44 -10.11 9.36
N MET A 186 -0.84 -10.79 10.32
CA MET A 186 -0.22 -12.09 10.10
C MET A 186 -1.26 -13.20 9.89
N GLY A 187 -2.34 -13.22 10.67
CA GLY A 187 -3.43 -14.18 10.52
C GLY A 187 -4.13 -14.06 9.17
N ILE A 188 -4.33 -12.83 8.66
CA ILE A 188 -4.85 -12.60 7.30
C ILE A 188 -3.87 -13.18 6.27
N TYR A 189 -2.58 -12.87 6.37
CA TYR A 189 -1.57 -13.40 5.46
C TYR A 189 -1.54 -14.93 5.42
N LEU A 190 -1.49 -15.56 6.60
CA LEU A 190 -1.45 -17.02 6.74
C LEU A 190 -2.75 -17.69 6.26
N ALA A 191 -3.91 -17.09 6.54
CA ALA A 191 -5.20 -17.61 6.10
C ALA A 191 -5.33 -17.66 4.56
N MET A 192 -4.64 -16.76 3.86
CA MET A 192 -4.58 -16.73 2.40
C MET A 192 -3.41 -17.56 1.85
N SER A 193 -2.39 -17.83 2.66
CA SER A 193 -1.29 -18.73 2.33
C SER A 193 -1.74 -20.19 2.47
N ARG A 194 -0.97 -21.16 1.94
CA ARG A 194 -1.28 -22.60 2.10
C ARG A 194 -0.80 -23.16 3.45
N GLU A 195 -0.48 -22.31 4.40
CA GLU A 195 0.18 -22.70 5.64
C GLU A 195 -0.83 -23.13 6.71
N ASP A 196 -0.39 -24.03 7.59
CA ASP A 196 -1.25 -24.54 8.66
C ASP A 196 -1.47 -23.46 9.73
N MET A 197 -2.69 -22.94 9.75
CA MET A 197 -3.14 -21.95 10.72
C MET A 197 -3.25 -22.54 12.13
N LEU A 198 -3.50 -23.85 12.30
CA LEU A 198 -3.68 -24.44 13.63
C LEU A 198 -2.39 -24.37 14.45
N ASP A 199 -1.26 -24.71 13.85
CA ASP A 199 0.04 -24.62 14.52
C ASP A 199 0.42 -23.17 14.84
N TYR A 200 0.11 -22.23 13.95
CA TYR A 200 0.28 -20.81 14.21
C TYR A 200 -0.57 -20.35 15.41
N TRP A 201 -1.87 -20.62 15.41
CA TRP A 201 -2.77 -20.21 16.48
C TRP A 201 -2.43 -20.87 17.82
N ASN A 202 -2.06 -22.15 17.79
CA ASN A 202 -1.57 -22.85 18.98
C ASN A 202 -0.33 -22.15 19.52
N ARG A 203 0.64 -21.74 18.69
CA ARG A 203 1.83 -21.05 19.18
C ARG A 203 1.52 -19.69 19.80
N ILE A 204 0.65 -18.90 19.17
CA ILE A 204 0.30 -17.55 19.64
C ILE A 204 -0.54 -17.60 20.93
N PHE A 205 -1.49 -18.52 21.04
CA PHE A 205 -2.43 -18.56 22.16
C PHE A 205 -2.09 -19.58 23.26
N ALA A 206 -1.28 -20.62 22.98
CA ALA A 206 -0.83 -21.56 24.02
C ALA A 206 0.31 -21.01 24.87
N HIS A 207 1.06 -20.01 24.37
CA HIS A 207 2.07 -19.26 25.13
C HIS A 207 1.52 -17.88 25.51
N GLY A 208 0.45 -17.82 26.30
CA GLY A 208 -0.01 -16.57 26.92
C GLY A 208 1.12 -15.87 27.71
N PRO A 209 1.01 -14.54 27.94
CA PRO A 209 2.13 -13.71 28.39
C PRO A 209 2.73 -14.27 29.68
N GLN A 210 3.93 -14.81 29.61
CA GLN A 210 4.70 -15.10 30.82
C GLN A 210 5.04 -13.76 31.45
N ASN A 211 4.41 -13.47 32.59
CA ASN A 211 4.74 -12.38 33.50
C ASN A 211 6.26 -12.17 33.58
N SER A 212 6.76 -11.12 32.94
CA SER A 212 8.08 -10.52 33.18
C SER A 212 8.06 -9.71 34.48
N ASN A 213 7.57 -10.32 35.57
CA ASN A 213 7.57 -9.77 36.93
C ASN A 213 7.99 -10.87 37.93
N ASN A 214 9.18 -11.42 37.74
CA ASN A 214 9.83 -12.17 38.80
C ASN A 214 11.31 -11.77 38.93
N THR A 215 11.52 -10.50 39.27
CA THR A 215 12.74 -10.05 39.94
C THR A 215 12.35 -9.38 41.25
N ALA A 216 12.99 -9.83 42.33
CA ALA A 216 13.03 -9.26 43.68
C ALA A 216 11.87 -9.61 44.65
N ALA A 217 11.95 -10.79 45.28
CA ALA A 217 11.69 -10.95 46.72
C ALA A 217 12.23 -12.30 47.21
N GLY A 218 13.38 -12.32 47.89
CA GLY A 218 13.95 -13.56 48.41
C GLY A 218 15.31 -13.46 49.10
N HIS A 219 15.63 -12.32 49.71
CA HIS A 219 16.66 -12.24 50.74
C HIS A 219 16.03 -11.57 51.96
N HIS A 220 15.68 -12.38 52.96
CA HIS A 220 15.74 -12.09 54.40
C HIS A 220 15.17 -13.31 55.15
N ASN A 221 16.05 -14.24 55.53
CA ASN A 221 16.36 -14.58 56.92
C ASN A 221 17.41 -15.69 56.96
#